data_AF-A0A1B0GRH4-F1
#
_entry.id   AF-A0A1B0GRH4-F1
#
_cell.length_a   1.000
_cell.length_b   1.000
_cell.length_c   1.000
_cell.angle_alpha   90.00
_cell.angle_beta   90.00
_cell.angle_gamma   90.00
#
_symmetry.space_group_name_H-M   'P 1'
#
loop_
_entity.id
_entity.type
_entity.pdbx_description
1 polymer ?
#
loop_
_entity_poly.entity_id
_entity_poly.type
_entity_poly.pdbx_seq_one_letter_code
_entity_poly.pdbx_strand_id
1 'polypeptide(L)'
;MTSQIRQNYSTEVEAAVNRLVNLHLRASYTYLSLGFFFDRDDVALEGVGHFFRELAEEKREGAERLLEFQNDRGGRALFQDVQA
;
A
#
# COMPACT_ATOMS: atom_id res chain seq x y z
N MET A 1 4.45 -1.77 25.50
CA MET A 1 4.61 -3.20 25.84
C MET A 1 5.05 -3.93 24.58
N THR A 2 6.06 -4.78 24.67
CA THR A 2 6.55 -5.60 23.55
C THR A 2 5.63 -6.80 23.35
N SER A 3 5.32 -7.13 22.09
CA SER A 3 4.52 -8.32 21.76
C SER A 3 5.22 -9.61 22.19
N GLN A 4 4.48 -10.59 22.72
CA GLN A 4 5.02 -11.88 23.18
C GLN A 4 5.58 -12.74 22.03
N ILE A 5 5.06 -12.55 20.82
CA ILE A 5 5.47 -13.29 19.62
C ILE A 5 6.65 -12.65 18.88
N ARG A 6 7.15 -11.49 19.34
CA ARG A 6 8.22 -10.76 18.66
C ARG A 6 9.57 -11.42 18.92
N GLN A 7 10.17 -11.99 17.88
CA GLN A 7 11.48 -12.65 17.94
C GLN A 7 12.34 -12.25 16.74
N ASN A 8 13.58 -11.81 16.97
CA ASN A 8 14.52 -11.36 15.94
C ASN A 8 13.90 -10.38 14.92
N TYR A 9 13.17 -9.39 15.43
CA TYR A 9 12.51 -8.36 14.61
C TYR A 9 12.84 -6.99 15.18
N SER A 10 13.87 -6.35 14.62
CA SER A 10 14.35 -5.07 15.13
C SER A 10 13.33 -3.96 14.90
N THR A 11 13.44 -2.88 15.67
CA THR A 11 12.59 -1.69 15.51
C THR A 11 12.82 -1.00 14.16
N GLU A 12 14.03 -1.09 13.61
CA GLU A 12 14.38 -0.56 12.30
C GLU A 12 13.64 -1.28 11.17
N VAL A 13 13.56 -2.61 11.23
CA VAL A 13 12.82 -3.42 10.24
C VAL A 13 11.32 -3.15 10.36
N GLU A 14 10.78 -3.11 11.58
CA GLU A 14 9.38 -2.75 11.80
C GLU A 14 9.02 -1.39 11.20
N ALA A 15 9.88 -0.38 11.43
CA ALA A 15 9.71 0.94 10.85
C ALA A 15 9.83 0.93 9.32
N ALA A 16 10.73 0.11 8.76
CA ALA A 16 10.87 -0.04 7.32
C ALA A 16 9.63 -0.69 6.68
N VAL A 17 9.03 -1.69 7.33
CA VAL A 17 7.77 -2.31 6.87
C VAL A 17 6.63 -1.30 6.92
N ASN A 18 6.48 -0.51 7.99
CA ASN A 18 5.46 0.54 8.05
C ASN A 18 5.65 1.60 6.94
N ARG A 19 6.90 2.01 6.66
CA ARG A 19 7.19 2.91 5.53
C ARG A 19 6.82 2.29 4.19
N LEU A 20 7.11 0.99 4.01
CA LEU A 20 6.78 0.29 2.78
C LEU A 20 5.26 0.15 2.59
N VAL A 21 4.50 -0.12 3.65
CA VAL A 21 3.03 -0.11 3.62
C VAL A 21 2.51 1.24 3.12
N ASN A 22 2.98 2.36 3.68
CA ASN A 22 2.53 3.68 3.23
C ASN A 22 2.93 3.95 1.76
N LEU A 23 4.12 3.52 1.32
CA LEU A 23 4.54 3.64 -0.07
C LEU A 23 3.61 2.87 -1.03
N HIS A 24 3.20 1.65 -0.66
CA HIS A 24 2.24 0.86 -1.43
C HIS A 24 0.85 1.53 -1.48
N LEU A 25 0.37 2.06 -0.35
CA LEU A 25 -0.90 2.79 -0.30
C LEU A 25 -0.87 4.07 -1.14
N ARG A 26 0.25 4.81 -1.12
CA ARG A 26 0.45 5.98 -1.97
C ARG A 26 0.45 5.62 -3.45
N ALA A 27 1.18 4.58 -3.82
CA ALA A 27 1.18 4.08 -5.20
C ALA A 27 -0.23 3.65 -5.64
N SER A 28 -0.96 2.94 -4.78
CA SER A 28 -2.36 2.56 -5.03
C SER A 28 -3.24 3.78 -5.29
N TYR A 29 -3.16 4.80 -4.44
CA TYR A 29 -3.94 6.03 -4.59
C TYR A 29 -3.58 6.79 -5.88
N THR A 30 -2.30 6.92 -6.21
CA THR A 30 -1.84 7.54 -7.46
C THR A 30 -2.36 6.77 -8.69
N TYR A 31 -2.26 5.45 -8.69
CA TYR A 31 -2.75 4.63 -9.80
C TYR A 31 -4.27 4.69 -9.94
N LEU A 32 -5.01 4.74 -8.84
CA LEU A 32 -6.45 4.93 -8.89
C LEU A 32 -6.82 6.26 -9.54
N SER A 33 -6.12 7.35 -9.17
CA SER A 33 -6.29 8.66 -9.80
C SER A 33 -5.98 8.64 -11.29
N LEU A 34 -4.92 7.93 -11.71
CA LEU A 34 -4.57 7.80 -13.12
C LEU A 34 -5.60 6.97 -13.89
N GLY A 35 -6.12 5.89 -13.30
CA GLY A 35 -7.17 5.07 -13.89
C GLY A 35 -8.37 5.92 -14.31
N PHE A 36 -8.91 6.69 -13.36
CA PHE A 36 -10.02 7.59 -13.64
C PHE A 36 -9.68 8.78 -14.53
N PHE A 37 -8.42 9.23 -14.57
CA PHE A 37 -8.00 10.25 -15.53
C PHE A 37 -8.12 9.74 -16.97
N PHE A 38 -7.70 8.50 -17.24
CA PHE A 38 -7.77 7.90 -18.58
C PHE A 38 -9.18 7.46 -18.97
N ASP A 39 -10.07 7.22 -18.00
CA ASP A 39 -11.49 6.91 -18.24
C ASP A 39 -12.35 8.12 -18.62
N ARG A 40 -11.85 9.35 -18.46
CA ARG A 40 -12.61 10.57 -18.79
C ARG A 40 -13.04 10.55 -20.25
N ASP A 41 -14.20 11.12 -20.55
CA ASP A 41 -14.75 11.18 -21.91
C ASP A 41 -13.86 11.96 -22.89
N ASP A 42 -13.11 12.94 -22.40
CA ASP A 42 -12.18 13.76 -23.20
C ASP A 42 -10.80 13.12 -23.39
N VAL A 43 -10.48 12.03 -22.67
CA VAL A 43 -9.25 11.23 -22.87
C VAL A 43 -9.57 9.91 -23.56
N ALA A 44 -10.64 9.22 -23.13
CA ALA A 44 -11.23 8.03 -23.72
C ALA A 44 -10.26 6.84 -23.95
N LEU A 45 -9.33 6.62 -23.01
CA LEU A 45 -8.36 5.52 -23.04
C LEU A 45 -8.73 4.44 -22.01
N GLU A 46 -9.92 3.86 -22.14
CA GLU A 46 -10.49 2.91 -21.17
C GLU A 46 -9.58 1.72 -20.85
N GLY A 47 -8.85 1.17 -21.84
CA GLY A 47 -7.90 0.08 -21.60
C GLY A 47 -6.74 0.47 -20.69
N VAL A 48 -6.27 1.71 -20.81
CA VAL A 48 -5.23 2.28 -19.92
C VAL A 48 -5.83 2.59 -18.55
N GLY A 49 -7.06 3.09 -18.51
CA GLY A 49 -7.82 3.31 -17.28
C GLY A 49 -7.98 2.04 -16.47
N HIS A 50 -8.44 0.96 -17.11
CA HIS A 50 -8.54 -0.38 -16.54
C HIS A 50 -7.21 -0.88 -15.98
N PHE A 51 -6.13 -0.80 -16.78
CA PHE A 51 -4.79 -1.24 -16.35
C PHE A 51 -4.34 -0.54 -15.06
N PHE A 52 -4.52 0.78 -14.95
CA PHE A 52 -4.15 1.49 -13.73
C PHE A 52 -5.06 1.17 -12.54
N ARG A 53 -6.34 0.88 -12.74
CA ARG A 53 -7.23 0.42 -11.67
C ARG A 53 -6.80 -0.95 -11.14
N GLU A 54 -6.42 -1.89 -12.01
CA GLU A 54 -5.85 -3.18 -11.58
C GLU A 54 -4.53 -3.01 -10.81
N LEU A 55 -3.63 -2.13 -11.28
CA LEU A 55 -2.40 -1.82 -10.54
C LEU A 55 -2.70 -1.19 -9.17
N ALA A 56 -3.72 -0.33 -9.08
CA ALA A 56 -4.13 0.26 -7.82
C ALA A 56 -4.58 -0.81 -6.81
N GLU A 57 -5.36 -1.78 -7.27
CA GLU A 57 -5.78 -2.93 -6.46
C GLU A 57 -4.59 -3.79 -6.04
N GLU A 58 -3.69 -4.14 -6.97
CA GLU A 58 -2.48 -4.93 -6.66
C GLU A 58 -1.62 -4.26 -5.58
N LYS A 59 -1.43 -2.94 -5.64
CA LYS A 59 -0.66 -2.22 -4.61
C LYS A 59 -1.36 -2.19 -3.27
N ARG A 60 -2.69 -2.07 -3.25
CA ARG A 60 -3.49 -2.13 -2.02
C ARG A 60 -3.41 -3.52 -1.38
N GLU A 61 -3.58 -4.59 -2.14
CA GLU A 61 -3.37 -5.96 -1.66
C GLU A 61 -1.95 -6.17 -1.14
N GLY A 62 -0.94 -5.61 -1.83
CA GLY A 62 0.45 -5.65 -1.36
C GLY A 62 0.64 -4.98 0.00
N ALA A 63 -0.01 -3.84 0.24
CA ALA A 63 0.00 -3.17 1.55
C ALA A 63 -0.68 -4.02 2.63
N GLU A 64 -1.82 -4.65 2.32
CA GLU A 64 -2.55 -5.55 3.23
C GLU A 64 -1.67 -6.75 3.64
N ARG A 65 -1.00 -7.40 2.68
CA ARG A 65 -0.06 -8.51 2.98
C ARG A 65 1.11 -8.08 3.88
N LEU A 66 1.63 -6.87 3.69
CA LEU A 66 2.69 -6.33 4.55
C LEU A 66 2.19 -6.03 5.96
N LEU A 67 0.94 -5.59 6.11
CA LEU A 67 0.30 -5.37 7.41
C LEU A 67 0.06 -6.69 8.15
N GLU A 68 -0.38 -7.73 7.45
CA GLU A 68 -0.49 -9.08 8.00
C GLU A 68 0.88 -9.58 8.47
N PHE A 69 1.91 -9.47 7.61
CA PHE A 69 3.28 -9.81 7.97
C PHE A 69 3.78 -9.03 9.21
N GLN A 70 3.51 -7.72 9.27
CA GLN A 70 3.87 -6.89 10.43
C GLN A 70 3.26 -7.43 11.73
N ASN A 71 2.00 -7.84 11.69
CA ASN A 71 1.29 -8.41 12.85
C ASN A 71 1.85 -9.79 13.23
N ASP A 72 2.13 -10.65 12.25
CA ASP A 72 2.71 -11.99 12.46
C ASP A 72 4.10 -11.94 13.10
N ARG A 73 4.88 -10.89 12.82
CA ARG A 73 6.19 -10.65 13.44
C ARG A 73 6.09 -9.97 14.82
N GLY A 74 4.89 -9.71 15.32
CA GLY A 74 4.65 -9.02 16.58
C GLY A 74 4.98 -7.52 16.52
N GLY A 75 5.05 -6.94 15.33
CA GLY A 75 5.13 -5.51 15.10
C GLY A 75 3.80 -4.80 15.35
N ARG A 76 3.79 -3.49 15.14
CA ARG A 76 2.60 -2.64 15.18
C ARG A 76 2.47 -1.88 13.87
N ALA A 77 1.32 -2.06 13.23
CA ALA A 77 0.93 -1.26 12.08
C ALA A 77 0.82 0.21 12.49
N LEU A 78 1.54 1.07 11.77
CA LEU A 78 1.45 2.52 11.92
C LEU A 78 1.14 3.12 10.57
N PHE A 79 -0.08 3.62 10.42
CA PHE A 79 -0.51 4.32 9.23
C PHE A 79 -0.04 5.76 9.28
N GLN A 80 0.33 6.27 8.10
CA GLN A 80 0.65 7.66 7.86
C GLN A 80 -0.30 8.17 6.76
N ASP A 81 -0.42 9.49 6.67
CA ASP A 81 -1.24 10.10 5.64
C ASP A 81 -0.79 9.64 4.24
N VAL A 82 -1.77 9.39 3.39
CA VAL A 82 -1.54 9.15 1.97
C VAL A 82 -1.62 10.51 1.29
N GLN A 83 -0.47 11.17 1.15
CA GLN A 83 -0.40 12.47 0.47
C GLN A 83 -0.40 12.27 -1.05
N ALA A 84 -1.32 12.99 -1.71
CA ALA A 84 -1.32 13.18 -3.16
C ALA A 84 -0.14 14.08 -3.56
#